data_AF-A0A0L7R6L4-F1
#
_entry.id   AF-A0A0L7R6L4-F1
#
_cell.length_a   1.000
_cell.length_b   1.000
_cell.length_c   1.000
_cell.angle_alpha   90.00
_cell.angle_beta   90.00
_cell.angle_gamma   90.00
#
_symmetry.space_group_name_H-M   'P 1'
#
loop_
_entity.id
_entity.type
_entity.pdbx_description
1 polymer ?
#
loop_
_entity_poly.entity_id
_entity_poly.type
_entity_poly.pdbx_seq_one_letter_code
_entity_poly.pdbx_strand_id
1 'polypeptide(L)'
;MAFFQLLLQARKLEKTRQRYEDEKLTSIEISKGDRPRYTLKQRFRRRKLRCVVFLLLPQFFSKRGRQALMAYAFILAITGPVKNTLHNTAVLSESLTCAQEQLKEAVKSVIDLAKQPFYALRDAISKVVKSVKQVVKKIKQTLIAIKRLVLSILKVITAVFQWLGSVINMCNKKLGTPFDRCQSVFEGAVADCKAKLGPILGIVCNVTYVVSTLCYVVKPLDFICMLVSYVADTIVETVRSKIKKFTMHMKAMFYVKVKFSHSFHFETNQSSTVRDVSTSIATEIRSRTDTLFGFFDWINFLTSFFVFFILLRVMRYRFKWLTSERFDNRYITDDLRTIDLIRARQEKETVLPLNPREKNKYAPLSSVFLIKSEKTKLARSVVFLGLATIKLAAYMAIDYSLYWVLHTIQVYGRFESKVGRPSMVTIHVSGEGYLSDLYRSIVNAFTPHGKDAEIDTMLCLPDPIPPNLDKYTQIVVLVIFCWLIAFFEPYGLRLRHVVLCQYYPERAKQRATWLYNHIIRSRGSFLKFARRQLRRKFGYGGKEKTERVTFKERLWASCPFLNMCFPVKQDMCLLCAAVERSDDNPHVKCPTPGCVGLFCTQCFADLQNMCTICRSPLEYGDLSDMSEEK
;
A
#
# COMPACT_ATOMS: atom_id res chain seq x y z
N MET A 1 -42.01 -0.97 -79.02
CA MET A 1 -41.25 -0.88 -77.75
C MET A 1 -40.83 0.56 -77.43
N ALA A 2 -40.12 1.27 -78.31
CA ALA A 2 -39.65 2.66 -78.07
C ALA A 2 -40.78 3.70 -77.80
N PHE A 3 -41.91 3.61 -78.50
CA PHE A 3 -43.05 4.53 -78.32
C PHE A 3 -43.65 4.50 -76.91
N PHE A 4 -43.78 3.31 -76.31
CA PHE A 4 -44.27 3.17 -74.93
C PHE A 4 -43.30 3.77 -73.90
N GLN A 5 -41.99 3.68 -74.15
CA GLN A 5 -40.96 4.23 -73.28
C GLN A 5 -40.95 5.77 -73.31
N LEU A 6 -41.16 6.37 -74.48
CA LEU A 6 -41.34 7.81 -74.66
C LEU A 6 -42.63 8.31 -73.99
N LEU A 7 -43.75 7.58 -74.12
CA LEU A 7 -45.00 7.91 -73.42
C LEU A 7 -44.86 7.85 -71.89
N LEU A 8 -44.11 6.87 -71.37
CA LEU A 8 -43.82 6.74 -69.94
C LEU A 8 -42.93 7.89 -69.44
N GLN A 9 -41.92 8.29 -70.21
CA GLN A 9 -41.10 9.45 -69.91
C GLN A 9 -41.89 10.76 -69.99
N ALA A 10 -42.75 10.94 -70.99
CA ALA A 10 -43.61 12.10 -71.13
C ALA A 10 -44.57 12.24 -69.94
N ARG A 11 -45.27 11.16 -69.55
CA ARG A 11 -46.11 11.14 -68.34
C ARG A 11 -45.32 11.41 -67.06
N LYS A 12 -44.07 10.94 -66.98
CA LYS A 12 -43.20 11.19 -65.83
C LYS A 12 -42.81 12.66 -65.74
N LEU A 13 -42.37 13.24 -66.87
CA LEU A 13 -42.05 14.66 -67.04
C LEU A 13 -43.22 15.55 -66.68
N GLU A 14 -44.41 15.24 -67.21
CA GLU A 14 -45.65 15.98 -66.94
C GLU A 14 -46.04 15.95 -65.46
N LYS A 15 -45.93 14.78 -64.81
CA LYS A 15 -46.10 14.68 -63.34
C LYS A 15 -45.07 15.49 -62.56
N THR A 16 -43.83 15.62 -63.02
CA THR A 16 -42.81 16.47 -62.38
C THR A 16 -43.13 17.95 -62.58
N ARG A 17 -43.55 18.34 -63.80
CA ARG A 17 -43.94 19.71 -64.12
C ARG A 17 -45.13 20.15 -63.27
N GLN A 18 -46.18 19.35 -63.18
CA GLN A 18 -47.34 19.63 -62.31
C GLN A 18 -46.92 19.81 -60.84
N ARG A 19 -46.01 18.94 -60.35
CA ARG A 19 -45.48 19.06 -58.98
C ARG A 19 -44.70 20.36 -58.75
N TYR A 20 -43.92 20.79 -59.74
CA TYR A 20 -43.16 22.03 -59.70
C TYR A 20 -44.08 23.25 -59.72
N GLU A 21 -45.11 23.24 -60.57
CA GLU A 21 -46.12 24.31 -60.61
C GLU A 21 -46.90 24.41 -59.29
N ASP A 22 -47.30 23.27 -58.70
CA ASP A 22 -47.91 23.22 -57.37
C ASP A 22 -46.96 23.77 -56.30
N GLU A 23 -45.69 23.36 -56.25
CA GLU A 23 -44.69 23.86 -55.28
C GLU A 23 -44.46 25.37 -55.43
N LYS A 24 -44.43 25.88 -56.67
CA LYS A 24 -44.31 27.30 -56.98
C LYS A 24 -45.53 28.10 -56.53
N LEU A 25 -46.74 27.61 -56.75
CA LEU A 25 -47.97 28.25 -56.25
C LEU A 25 -47.97 28.26 -54.71
N THR A 26 -47.58 27.14 -54.08
CA THR A 26 -47.52 27.03 -52.63
C THR A 26 -46.50 28.01 -52.01
N SER A 27 -45.37 28.27 -52.68
CA SER A 27 -44.36 29.22 -52.18
C SER A 27 -44.82 30.68 -52.29
N ILE A 28 -45.61 31.01 -53.31
CA ILE A 28 -46.25 32.32 -53.49
C ILE A 28 -47.35 32.53 -52.43
N GLU A 29 -48.14 31.51 -52.11
CA GLU A 29 -49.12 31.58 -51.01
C GLU A 29 -48.42 31.81 -49.65
N ILE A 30 -47.34 31.07 -49.37
CA ILE A 30 -46.57 31.23 -48.14
C ILE A 30 -45.95 32.63 -48.02
N SER A 31 -45.46 33.22 -49.11
CA SER A 31 -44.86 34.57 -49.08
C SER A 31 -45.90 35.67 -48.84
N LYS A 32 -47.16 35.43 -49.23
CA LYS A 32 -48.30 36.31 -48.93
C LYS A 32 -48.87 36.14 -47.51
N GLY A 33 -48.29 35.25 -46.71
CA GLY A 33 -48.70 34.99 -45.33
C GLY A 33 -49.77 33.92 -45.16
N ASP A 34 -50.18 33.23 -46.24
CA ASP A 34 -51.14 32.14 -46.16
C ASP A 34 -50.52 30.89 -45.52
N ARG A 35 -51.30 30.21 -44.67
CA ARG A 35 -50.83 28.97 -44.02
C ARG A 35 -50.78 27.84 -45.05
N PRO A 36 -49.63 27.15 -45.21
CA PRO A 36 -49.47 26.12 -46.23
C PRO A 36 -50.54 25.00 -46.14
N ARG A 37 -51.16 24.70 -47.29
CA ARG A 37 -52.16 23.62 -47.47
C ARG A 37 -51.49 22.25 -47.45
N TYR A 38 -51.27 21.70 -46.26
CA TYR A 38 -50.76 20.33 -46.12
C TYR A 38 -51.86 19.28 -46.35
N THR A 39 -51.54 18.22 -47.10
CA THR A 39 -52.38 17.02 -47.20
C THR A 39 -52.56 16.35 -45.82
N LEU A 40 -53.67 15.63 -45.63
CA LEU A 40 -54.01 14.96 -44.37
C LEU A 40 -52.90 14.00 -43.90
N LYS A 41 -52.26 13.29 -44.85
CA LYS A 41 -51.10 12.40 -44.61
C LYS A 41 -49.86 13.17 -44.16
N GLN A 42 -49.58 14.34 -44.74
CA GLN A 42 -48.47 15.20 -44.32
C GLN A 42 -48.72 15.82 -42.94
N ARG A 43 -49.93 16.31 -42.64
CA ARG A 43 -50.31 16.80 -41.31
C ARG A 43 -50.10 15.72 -40.23
N PHE A 44 -50.52 14.50 -40.51
CA PHE A 44 -50.37 13.38 -39.59
C PHE A 44 -48.91 12.98 -39.36
N ARG A 45 -48.09 12.92 -40.43
CA ARG A 45 -46.63 12.70 -40.32
C ARG A 45 -45.95 13.80 -39.51
N ARG A 46 -46.27 15.07 -39.77
CA ARG A 46 -45.70 16.22 -39.06
C ARG A 46 -46.07 16.21 -37.57
N ARG A 47 -47.33 15.89 -37.25
CA ARG A 47 -47.79 15.75 -35.85
C ARG A 47 -47.05 14.61 -35.13
N LYS A 48 -46.88 13.46 -35.78
CA LYS A 48 -46.08 12.33 -35.23
C LYS A 48 -44.62 12.72 -35.01
N LEU A 49 -44.00 13.37 -35.99
CA LEU A 49 -42.58 13.76 -35.91
C LEU A 49 -42.35 14.77 -34.79
N ARG A 50 -43.19 15.82 -34.70
CA ARG A 50 -43.16 16.80 -33.61
C ARG A 50 -43.34 16.13 -32.25
N CYS A 51 -44.29 15.20 -32.12
CA CYS A 51 -44.49 14.43 -30.88
C CYS A 51 -43.21 13.70 -30.45
N VAL A 52 -42.54 13.01 -31.39
CA VAL A 52 -41.28 12.29 -31.10
C VAL A 52 -40.18 13.27 -30.68
N VAL A 53 -40.05 14.42 -31.35
CA VAL A 53 -39.08 15.46 -30.99
C VAL A 53 -39.33 15.99 -29.58
N PHE A 54 -40.56 16.37 -29.23
CA PHE A 54 -40.89 16.81 -27.87
C PHE A 54 -40.73 15.70 -26.82
N LEU A 55 -40.85 14.43 -27.20
CA LEU A 55 -40.58 13.29 -26.31
C LEU A 55 -39.09 13.02 -26.10
N LEU A 56 -38.19 13.56 -26.93
CA LEU A 56 -36.73 13.48 -26.72
C LEU A 56 -36.27 14.42 -25.61
N LEU A 57 -36.88 15.60 -25.47
CA LEU A 57 -36.50 16.59 -24.46
C LEU A 57 -36.47 16.01 -23.02
N PRO A 58 -37.50 15.29 -22.56
CA PRO A 58 -37.46 14.58 -21.28
C PRO A 58 -36.37 13.51 -21.12
N GLN A 59 -35.80 12.99 -22.21
CA GLN A 59 -34.79 11.93 -22.14
C GLN A 59 -33.41 12.46 -21.74
N PHE A 60 -33.15 13.77 -21.92
CA PHE A 60 -31.94 14.42 -21.40
C PHE A 60 -31.89 14.34 -19.87
N PHE A 61 -33.04 14.41 -19.20
CA PHE A 61 -33.14 14.20 -17.74
C PHE A 61 -33.07 12.74 -17.31
N SER A 62 -32.98 11.79 -18.25
CA SER A 62 -32.92 10.38 -17.91
C SER A 62 -31.55 9.99 -17.37
N LYS A 63 -31.51 8.92 -16.55
CA LYS A 63 -30.28 8.23 -16.12
C LYS A 63 -29.19 8.10 -17.22
N ARG A 64 -29.57 7.90 -18.49
CA ARG A 64 -28.62 7.71 -19.59
C ARG A 64 -27.87 8.99 -19.96
N GLY A 65 -28.55 10.14 -19.97
CA GLY A 65 -27.91 11.44 -20.23
C GLY A 65 -26.91 11.79 -19.13
N ARG A 66 -27.29 11.57 -17.87
CA ARG A 66 -26.39 11.74 -16.72
C ARG A 66 -25.18 10.79 -16.77
N GLN A 67 -25.36 9.56 -17.21
CA GLN A 67 -24.23 8.62 -17.36
C GLN A 67 -23.20 9.12 -18.38
N ALA A 68 -23.63 9.74 -19.47
CA ALA A 68 -22.72 10.34 -20.45
C ALA A 68 -21.95 11.54 -19.85
N LEU A 69 -22.64 12.44 -19.14
CA LEU A 69 -22.01 13.57 -18.45
C LEU A 69 -21.01 13.10 -17.38
N MET A 70 -21.35 12.08 -16.61
CA MET A 70 -20.44 11.50 -15.62
C MET A 70 -19.22 10.84 -16.27
N ALA A 71 -19.40 10.13 -17.40
CA ALA A 71 -18.27 9.57 -18.15
C ALA A 71 -17.33 10.68 -18.63
N TYR A 72 -17.87 11.80 -19.12
CA TYR A 72 -17.08 12.97 -19.49
C TYR A 72 -16.35 13.59 -18.28
N ALA A 73 -16.98 13.66 -17.11
CA ALA A 73 -16.32 14.11 -15.89
C ALA A 73 -15.15 13.18 -15.47
N PHE A 74 -15.31 11.86 -15.61
CA PHE A 74 -14.22 10.90 -15.39
C PHE A 74 -13.08 11.07 -16.39
N ILE A 75 -13.41 11.30 -17.66
CA ILE A 75 -12.44 11.63 -18.70
C ILE A 75 -11.62 12.88 -18.32
N LEU A 76 -12.28 13.95 -17.85
CA LEU A 76 -11.61 15.15 -17.38
C LEU A 76 -10.75 14.88 -16.14
N ALA A 77 -11.21 14.04 -15.22
CA ALA A 77 -10.41 13.64 -14.06
C ALA A 77 -9.15 12.87 -14.47
N ILE A 78 -9.26 11.96 -15.45
CA ILE A 78 -8.14 11.18 -15.97
C ILE A 78 -7.13 12.07 -16.68
N THR A 79 -7.60 12.97 -17.55
CA THR A 79 -6.75 13.87 -18.34
C THR A 79 -6.20 15.06 -17.55
N GLY A 80 -6.78 15.37 -16.39
CA GLY A 80 -6.33 16.41 -15.46
C GLY A 80 -5.72 15.81 -14.19
N PRO A 81 -6.45 15.76 -13.06
CA PRO A 81 -5.87 15.40 -11.75
C PRO A 81 -5.12 14.07 -11.70
N VAL A 82 -5.60 13.01 -12.37
CA VAL A 82 -4.89 11.72 -12.38
C VAL A 82 -3.57 11.83 -13.14
N LYS A 83 -3.57 12.48 -14.30
CA LYS A 83 -2.34 12.74 -15.07
C LYS A 83 -1.34 13.58 -14.27
N ASN A 84 -1.82 14.60 -13.56
CA ASN A 84 -0.99 15.44 -12.71
C ASN A 84 -0.42 14.65 -11.52
N THR A 85 -1.24 13.82 -10.87
CA THR A 85 -0.79 12.90 -9.80
C THR A 85 0.30 11.97 -10.30
N LEU A 86 0.14 11.36 -11.48
CA LEU A 86 1.14 10.47 -12.06
C LEU A 86 2.46 11.19 -12.35
N HIS A 87 2.39 12.42 -12.86
CA HIS A 87 3.57 13.25 -13.08
C HIS A 87 4.28 13.59 -11.76
N ASN A 88 3.54 14.09 -10.76
CA ASN A 88 4.08 14.42 -9.45
C ASN A 88 4.64 13.19 -8.71
N THR A 89 4.08 12.00 -8.95
CA THR A 89 4.61 10.73 -8.43
C THR A 89 5.95 10.39 -9.10
N ALA A 90 6.10 10.68 -10.40
CA ALA A 90 7.36 10.53 -11.11
C ALA A 90 8.44 11.47 -10.53
N VAL A 91 8.09 12.75 -10.35
CA VAL A 91 8.97 13.77 -9.74
C VAL A 91 9.39 13.35 -8.32
N LEU A 92 8.45 12.84 -7.51
CA LEU A 92 8.75 12.31 -6.17
C LEU A 92 9.77 11.18 -6.24
N SER A 93 9.58 10.23 -7.17
CA SER A 93 10.47 9.09 -7.33
C SER A 93 11.87 9.50 -7.78
N GLU A 94 11.98 10.45 -8.71
CA GLU A 94 13.26 11.00 -9.17
C GLU A 94 14.00 11.73 -8.03
N SER A 95 13.28 12.55 -7.28
CA SER A 95 13.83 13.27 -6.12
C SER A 95 14.30 12.31 -5.02
N LEU A 96 13.52 11.28 -4.72
CA LEU A 96 13.87 10.27 -3.72
C LEU A 96 15.11 9.48 -4.13
N THR A 97 15.23 9.10 -5.40
CA THR A 97 16.38 8.36 -5.92
C THR A 97 17.66 9.22 -5.96
N CYS A 98 17.56 10.49 -6.35
CA CYS A 98 18.65 11.46 -6.24
C CYS A 98 19.10 11.64 -4.78
N ALA A 99 18.17 11.81 -3.85
CA ALA A 99 18.47 11.95 -2.43
C ALA A 99 19.18 10.69 -1.86
N GLN A 100 18.79 9.50 -2.31
CA GLN A 100 19.47 8.25 -1.94
C GLN A 100 20.90 8.18 -2.49
N GLU A 101 21.15 8.66 -3.71
CA GLU A 101 22.50 8.71 -4.29
C GLU A 101 23.40 9.72 -3.55
N GLN A 102 22.89 10.92 -3.26
CA GLN A 102 23.60 11.91 -2.44
C GLN A 102 23.90 11.38 -1.04
N LEU A 103 22.93 10.72 -0.39
CA LEU A 103 23.15 10.10 0.91
C LEU A 103 24.22 9.00 0.84
N LYS A 104 24.25 8.20 -0.23
CA LYS A 104 25.28 7.18 -0.43
C LYS A 104 26.66 7.81 -0.59
N GLU A 105 26.79 8.89 -1.35
CA GLU A 105 28.05 9.61 -1.53
C GLU A 105 28.52 10.26 -0.23
N ALA A 106 27.62 10.88 0.52
CA ALA A 106 27.89 11.44 1.85
C ALA A 106 28.32 10.35 2.86
N VAL A 107 27.64 9.20 2.88
CA VAL A 107 28.03 8.08 3.74
C VAL A 107 29.39 7.53 3.33
N LYS A 108 29.68 7.44 2.03
CA LYS A 108 30.99 7.01 1.52
C LYS A 108 32.09 7.98 1.96
N SER A 109 31.88 9.28 1.87
CA SER A 109 32.86 10.29 2.29
C SER A 109 33.11 10.23 3.81
N VAL A 110 32.06 10.05 4.62
CA VAL A 110 32.18 9.84 6.07
C VAL A 110 32.94 8.56 6.40
N ILE A 111 32.66 7.46 5.70
CA ILE A 111 33.40 6.19 5.86
C ILE A 111 34.87 6.36 5.48
N ASP A 112 35.16 7.06 4.38
CA ASP A 112 36.54 7.28 3.95
C ASP A 112 37.30 8.20 4.91
N LEU A 113 36.67 9.23 5.46
CA LEU A 113 37.19 10.03 6.58
C LEU A 113 37.43 9.15 7.82
N ALA A 114 36.50 8.26 8.17
CA ALA A 114 36.66 7.35 9.30
C ALA A 114 37.80 6.33 9.12
N LYS A 115 38.18 5.99 7.88
CA LYS A 115 39.31 5.09 7.57
C LYS A 115 40.68 5.76 7.69
N GLN A 116 40.78 7.07 7.43
CA GLN A 116 42.05 7.81 7.49
C GLN A 116 42.86 7.58 8.79
N PRO A 117 42.28 7.68 10.01
CA PRO A 117 43.03 7.45 11.24
C PRO A 117 43.57 6.02 11.35
N PHE A 118 42.85 5.02 10.83
CA PHE A 118 43.33 3.63 10.83
C PHE A 118 44.53 3.42 9.91
N TYR A 119 44.58 4.08 8.76
CA TYR A 119 45.75 4.02 7.87
C TYR A 119 46.98 4.66 8.52
N ALA A 120 46.82 5.83 9.15
CA ALA A 120 47.92 6.46 9.85
C ALA A 120 48.39 5.66 11.06
N LEU A 121 47.47 5.06 11.83
CA LEU A 121 47.82 4.17 12.95
C LEU A 121 48.61 2.95 12.45
N ARG A 122 48.19 2.34 11.33
CA ARG A 122 48.92 1.24 10.69
C ARG A 122 50.35 1.67 10.33
N ASP A 123 50.51 2.85 9.75
CA ASP A 123 51.82 3.36 9.34
C ASP A 123 52.70 3.70 10.54
N ALA A 124 52.15 4.25 11.62
CA ALA A 124 52.85 4.47 12.89
C ALA A 124 53.32 3.15 13.51
N ILE A 125 52.45 2.13 13.59
CA ILE A 125 52.82 0.79 14.08
C ILE A 125 53.89 0.17 13.17
N SER A 126 53.77 0.31 11.85
CA SER A 126 54.77 -0.17 10.89
C SER A 126 56.14 0.48 11.08
N LYS A 127 56.19 1.79 11.35
CA LYS A 127 57.42 2.50 11.72
C LYS A 127 58.03 1.94 13.01
N VAL A 128 57.24 1.73 14.05
CA VAL A 128 57.71 1.13 15.32
C VAL A 128 58.26 -0.29 15.08
N VAL A 129 57.55 -1.13 14.35
CA VAL A 129 57.99 -2.50 14.02
C VAL A 129 59.31 -2.47 13.23
N LYS A 130 59.49 -1.54 12.30
CA LYS A 130 60.76 -1.37 11.57
C LYS A 130 61.90 -1.00 12.51
N SER A 131 61.70 -0.05 13.43
CA SER A 131 62.72 0.33 14.43
C SER A 131 63.06 -0.83 15.36
N VAL A 132 62.06 -1.53 15.90
CA VAL A 132 62.26 -2.71 16.73
C VAL A 132 63.04 -3.79 15.98
N LYS A 133 62.72 -4.03 14.70
CA LYS A 133 63.45 -4.99 13.86
C LYS A 133 64.93 -4.62 13.69
N GLN A 134 65.25 -3.34 13.60
CA GLN A 134 66.65 -2.88 13.56
C GLN A 134 67.37 -3.14 14.89
N VAL A 135 66.74 -2.88 16.02
CA VAL A 135 67.29 -3.18 17.36
C VAL A 135 67.51 -4.69 17.53
N VAL A 136 66.51 -5.51 17.19
CA VAL A 136 66.62 -6.98 17.23
C VAL A 136 67.73 -7.49 16.32
N LYS A 137 67.96 -6.86 15.15
CA LYS A 137 69.08 -7.21 14.27
C LYS A 137 70.43 -6.96 14.95
N LYS A 138 70.61 -5.83 15.63
CA LYS A 138 71.83 -5.52 16.39
C LYS A 138 72.04 -6.53 17.52
N ILE A 139 71.01 -6.81 18.32
CA ILE A 139 71.06 -7.80 19.41
C ILE A 139 71.38 -9.20 18.86
N LYS A 140 70.78 -9.61 17.74
CA LYS A 140 71.09 -10.89 17.10
C LYS A 140 72.55 -10.98 16.67
N GLN A 141 73.11 -9.91 16.11
CA GLN A 141 74.52 -9.86 15.70
C GLN A 141 75.46 -10.01 16.89
N THR A 142 75.20 -9.30 18.01
CA THR A 142 76.02 -9.40 19.22
C THR A 142 75.95 -10.79 19.84
N LEU A 143 74.76 -11.39 19.94
CA LEU A 143 74.60 -12.75 20.47
C LEU A 143 75.25 -13.83 19.61
N ILE A 144 75.21 -13.67 18.28
CA ILE A 144 75.93 -14.57 17.37
C ILE A 144 77.44 -14.41 17.55
N ALA A 145 77.94 -13.21 17.79
CA ALA A 145 79.35 -12.97 18.11
C ALA A 145 79.74 -13.64 19.43
N ILE A 146 78.96 -13.45 20.50
CA ILE A 146 79.16 -14.10 21.80
C ILE A 146 79.15 -15.62 21.65
N LYS A 147 78.16 -16.19 20.95
CA LYS A 147 78.09 -17.63 20.68
C LYS A 147 79.36 -18.13 19.98
N ARG A 148 79.86 -17.41 18.98
CA ARG A 148 81.09 -17.76 18.26
C ARG A 148 82.30 -17.74 19.18
N LEU A 149 82.43 -16.70 20.02
CA LEU A 149 83.49 -16.59 21.01
C LEU A 149 83.46 -17.75 21.99
N VAL A 150 82.30 -18.04 22.60
CA VAL A 150 82.16 -19.14 23.56
C VAL A 150 82.44 -20.51 22.91
N LEU A 151 81.98 -20.75 21.68
CA LEU A 151 82.32 -21.98 20.95
C LEU A 151 83.81 -22.07 20.61
N SER A 152 84.46 -20.94 20.31
CA SER A 152 85.91 -20.90 20.09
C SER A 152 86.68 -21.22 21.37
N ILE A 153 86.29 -20.62 22.50
CA ILE A 153 86.87 -20.90 23.83
C ILE A 153 86.70 -22.38 24.16
N LEU A 154 85.51 -22.95 23.96
CA LEU A 154 85.28 -24.38 24.17
C LEU A 154 86.21 -25.25 23.32
N LYS A 155 86.42 -24.93 22.04
CA LYS A 155 87.38 -25.66 21.17
C LYS A 155 88.80 -25.58 21.70
N VAL A 156 89.24 -24.41 22.16
CA VAL A 156 90.57 -24.23 22.76
C VAL A 156 90.70 -25.03 24.05
N ILE A 157 89.70 -24.97 24.93
CA ILE A 157 89.66 -25.76 26.16
C ILE A 157 89.74 -27.26 25.86
N THR A 158 88.97 -27.77 24.89
CA THR A 158 89.04 -29.17 24.45
C THR A 158 90.45 -29.52 23.96
N ALA A 159 91.05 -28.66 23.12
CA ALA A 159 92.40 -28.89 22.61
C ALA A 159 93.47 -28.88 23.73
N VAL A 160 93.35 -27.96 24.70
CA VAL A 160 94.27 -27.86 25.85
C VAL A 160 94.15 -29.09 26.75
N PHE A 161 92.94 -29.55 27.07
CA PHE A 161 92.76 -30.76 27.88
C PHE A 161 93.21 -32.03 27.16
N GLN A 162 92.98 -32.13 25.84
CA GLN A 162 93.51 -33.22 25.02
C GLN A 162 95.04 -33.21 24.96
N TRP A 163 95.65 -32.04 24.84
CA TRP A 163 97.10 -31.88 24.92
C TRP A 163 97.64 -32.21 26.31
N LEU A 164 97.01 -31.75 27.39
CA LEU A 164 97.42 -32.06 28.76
C LEU A 164 97.38 -33.57 29.00
N GLY A 165 96.31 -34.23 28.54
CA GLY A 165 96.20 -35.69 28.56
C GLY A 165 97.31 -36.38 27.76
N SER A 166 97.72 -35.84 26.60
CA SER A 166 98.80 -36.43 25.80
C SER A 166 100.19 -36.23 26.41
N VAL A 167 100.48 -35.06 27.00
CA VAL A 167 101.73 -34.77 27.71
C VAL A 167 101.87 -35.64 28.95
N ILE A 168 100.80 -35.78 29.74
CA ILE A 168 100.78 -36.63 30.93
C ILE A 168 100.98 -38.10 30.53
N ASN A 169 100.29 -38.59 29.50
CA ASN A 169 100.48 -39.96 29.00
C ASN A 169 101.90 -40.18 28.47
N MET A 170 102.49 -39.21 27.75
CA MET A 170 103.87 -39.30 27.25
C MET A 170 104.89 -39.30 28.40
N CYS A 171 104.66 -38.48 29.43
CA CYS A 171 105.49 -38.39 30.62
C CYS A 171 105.47 -39.72 31.40
N ASN A 172 104.27 -40.26 31.66
CA ASN A 172 104.08 -41.54 32.33
C ASN A 172 104.71 -42.70 31.55
N LYS A 173 104.66 -42.66 30.20
CA LYS A 173 105.27 -43.69 29.35
C LYS A 173 106.81 -43.67 29.35
N LYS A 174 107.44 -42.50 29.57
CA LYS A 174 108.90 -42.37 29.61
C LYS A 174 109.51 -42.47 31.01
N LEU A 175 108.79 -42.03 32.05
CA LEU A 175 109.34 -41.87 33.40
C LEU A 175 108.74 -42.83 34.45
N GLY A 176 107.76 -43.66 34.07
CA GLY A 176 106.94 -44.42 35.02
C GLY A 176 105.97 -43.50 35.78
N THR A 177 105.08 -44.05 36.60
CA THR A 177 104.27 -43.21 37.50
C THR A 177 105.15 -42.57 38.59
N PRO A 178 104.77 -41.43 39.17
CA PRO A 178 105.49 -40.84 40.31
C PRO A 178 105.71 -41.84 41.45
N PHE A 179 104.72 -42.72 41.67
CA PHE A 179 104.81 -43.83 42.62
C PHE A 179 105.90 -44.83 42.22
N ASP A 180 105.85 -45.36 40.99
CA ASP A 180 106.84 -46.34 40.49
C ASP A 180 108.26 -45.76 40.48
N ARG A 181 108.41 -44.47 40.17
CA ARG A 181 109.69 -43.78 40.19
C ARG A 181 110.23 -43.60 41.61
N CYS A 182 109.38 -43.23 42.56
CA CYS A 182 109.78 -43.15 43.96
C CYS A 182 110.24 -44.53 44.46
N GLN A 183 109.46 -45.57 44.14
CA GLN A 183 109.74 -46.95 44.51
C GLN A 183 111.11 -47.42 43.96
N SER A 184 111.34 -47.22 42.66
CA SER A 184 112.57 -47.66 41.97
C SER A 184 113.84 -46.97 42.45
N VAL A 185 113.79 -45.70 42.88
CA VAL A 185 114.95 -45.00 43.44
C VAL A 185 115.37 -45.60 44.78
N PHE A 186 114.40 -45.89 45.66
CA PHE A 186 114.71 -46.51 46.96
C PHE A 186 115.16 -47.96 46.82
N GLU A 187 114.53 -48.74 45.93
CA GLU A 187 114.98 -50.10 45.62
C GLU A 187 116.39 -50.11 45.03
N GLY A 188 116.71 -49.17 44.13
CA GLY A 188 118.05 -48.98 43.59
C GLY A 188 119.09 -48.62 44.65
N ALA A 189 118.75 -47.72 45.59
CA ALA A 189 119.63 -47.35 46.70
C ALA A 189 119.88 -48.51 47.68
N VAL A 190 118.86 -49.33 47.96
CA VAL A 190 119.00 -50.57 48.75
C VAL A 190 119.95 -51.54 48.05
N ALA A 191 119.79 -51.74 46.75
CA ALA A 191 120.63 -52.63 45.96
C ALA A 191 122.10 -52.18 45.95
N ASP A 192 122.35 -50.88 45.74
CA ASP A 192 123.71 -50.31 45.73
C ASP A 192 124.38 -50.36 47.12
N CYS A 193 123.60 -50.17 48.19
CA CYS A 193 124.08 -50.34 49.58
C CYS A 193 124.51 -51.79 49.86
N LYS A 194 123.68 -52.77 49.47
CA LYS A 194 124.00 -54.20 49.63
C LYS A 194 125.24 -54.60 48.81
N ALA A 195 125.42 -54.02 47.62
CA ALA A 195 126.57 -54.29 46.77
C ALA A 195 127.90 -53.79 47.37
N LYS A 196 127.90 -52.61 48.01
CA LYS A 196 129.14 -51.99 48.56
C LYS A 196 129.57 -52.52 49.93
N LEU A 197 128.63 -52.97 50.77
CA LEU A 197 128.91 -53.36 52.16
C LEU A 197 129.14 -54.86 52.40
N GLY A 198 128.97 -55.70 51.37
CA GLY A 198 129.20 -57.15 51.46
C GLY A 198 128.23 -57.90 52.39
N PRO A 199 128.21 -59.24 52.34
CA PRO A 199 127.14 -60.05 52.92
C PRO A 199 127.05 -60.02 54.46
N ILE A 200 128.10 -59.59 55.17
CA ILE A 200 128.16 -59.64 56.64
C ILE A 200 127.61 -58.34 57.29
N LEU A 201 127.79 -57.17 56.66
CA LEU A 201 127.33 -55.86 57.15
C LEU A 201 126.05 -55.34 56.46
N GLY A 202 125.50 -56.08 55.50
CA GLY A 202 124.36 -55.67 54.67
C GLY A 202 122.99 -55.58 55.36
N ILE A 203 122.84 -56.04 56.61
CA ILE A 203 121.55 -56.00 57.34
C ILE A 203 121.12 -54.54 57.62
N VAL A 204 122.08 -53.63 57.81
CA VAL A 204 121.81 -52.20 58.07
C VAL A 204 121.17 -51.52 56.84
N CYS A 205 121.43 -52.02 55.63
CA CYS A 205 120.86 -51.50 54.39
C CYS A 205 119.34 -51.73 54.23
N ASN A 206 118.69 -52.51 55.11
CA ASN A 206 117.23 -52.68 55.05
C ASN A 206 116.45 -51.55 55.76
N VAL A 207 117.10 -50.66 56.50
CA VAL A 207 116.45 -49.49 57.13
C VAL A 207 115.83 -48.55 56.08
N THR A 208 116.39 -48.52 54.87
CA THR A 208 115.87 -47.74 53.73
C THR A 208 114.54 -48.27 53.18
N TYR A 209 114.13 -49.52 53.47
CA TYR A 209 112.78 -50.01 53.12
C TYR A 209 111.67 -49.37 53.96
N VAL A 210 111.94 -48.91 55.19
CA VAL A 210 110.94 -48.18 55.99
C VAL A 210 110.62 -46.84 55.32
N VAL A 211 111.65 -46.21 54.74
CA VAL A 211 111.55 -44.93 54.02
C VAL A 211 110.77 -45.07 52.71
N SER A 212 110.79 -46.22 52.03
CA SER A 212 110.02 -46.42 50.79
C SER A 212 108.50 -46.37 50.99
N THR A 213 108.00 -46.58 52.22
CA THR A 213 106.58 -46.36 52.57
C THR A 213 106.14 -44.91 52.30
N LEU A 214 107.05 -43.94 52.37
CA LEU A 214 106.76 -42.54 52.02
C LEU A 214 106.36 -42.36 50.55
N CYS A 215 106.70 -43.30 49.66
CA CYS A 215 106.27 -43.26 48.26
C CYS A 215 104.75 -43.40 48.09
N TYR A 216 104.02 -43.94 49.07
CA TYR A 216 102.55 -43.95 49.01
C TYR A 216 101.93 -42.55 49.04
N VAL A 217 102.65 -41.54 49.54
CA VAL A 217 102.19 -40.14 49.53
C VAL A 217 102.01 -39.61 48.10
N VAL A 218 102.76 -40.14 47.12
CA VAL A 218 102.66 -39.72 45.71
C VAL A 218 101.69 -40.57 44.87
N LYS A 219 101.14 -41.66 45.41
CA LYS A 219 100.16 -42.53 44.73
C LYS A 219 98.84 -41.84 44.34
N PRO A 220 98.29 -40.87 45.10
CA PRO A 220 97.11 -40.10 44.67
C PRO A 220 97.32 -39.30 43.39
N LEU A 221 98.58 -39.02 43.00
CA LEU A 221 98.88 -38.28 41.76
C LEU A 221 98.49 -39.08 40.51
N ASP A 222 98.41 -40.41 40.59
CA ASP A 222 98.00 -41.26 39.46
C ASP A 222 96.52 -41.05 39.09
N PHE A 223 95.66 -40.73 40.07
CA PHE A 223 94.25 -40.43 39.85
C PHE A 223 94.01 -39.10 39.12
N ILE A 224 94.98 -38.16 39.16
CA ILE A 224 94.88 -36.87 38.47
C ILE A 224 94.72 -37.07 36.96
N CYS A 225 95.34 -38.11 36.38
CA CYS A 225 95.27 -38.40 34.95
C CYS A 225 93.85 -38.75 34.48
N MET A 226 93.12 -39.55 35.27
CA MET A 226 91.72 -39.93 35.00
C MET A 226 90.76 -38.75 35.24
N LEU A 227 91.07 -37.90 36.22
CA LEU A 227 90.28 -36.74 36.57
C LEU A 227 90.33 -35.67 35.47
N VAL A 228 91.49 -35.46 34.85
CA VAL A 228 91.69 -34.47 33.77
C VAL A 228 90.88 -34.82 32.51
N SER A 229 90.81 -36.09 32.10
CA SER A 229 90.06 -36.49 30.90
C SER A 229 88.54 -36.46 31.12
N TYR A 230 88.07 -36.95 32.27
CA TYR A 230 86.63 -36.97 32.61
C TYR A 230 86.03 -35.56 32.77
N VAL A 231 86.78 -34.63 33.36
CA VAL A 231 86.34 -33.24 33.56
C VAL A 231 86.21 -32.47 32.24
N ALA A 232 87.03 -32.78 31.24
CA ALA A 232 87.00 -32.10 29.95
C ALA A 232 85.70 -32.39 29.16
N ASP A 233 85.31 -33.66 29.07
CA ASP A 233 84.16 -34.06 28.24
C ASP A 233 82.82 -33.62 28.87
N THR A 234 82.69 -33.79 30.19
CA THR A 234 81.46 -33.43 30.93
C THR A 234 81.17 -31.92 30.91
N ILE A 235 82.19 -31.07 31.07
CA ILE A 235 82.02 -29.61 31.03
C ILE A 235 81.64 -29.14 29.61
N VAL A 236 82.34 -29.64 28.59
CA VAL A 236 82.14 -29.18 27.20
C VAL A 236 80.74 -29.52 26.68
N GLU A 237 80.25 -30.72 26.95
CA GLU A 237 78.91 -31.15 26.51
C GLU A 237 77.80 -30.37 27.22
N THR A 238 77.94 -30.15 28.53
CA THR A 238 76.97 -29.41 29.34
C THR A 238 76.82 -27.96 28.86
N VAL A 239 77.95 -27.27 28.62
CA VAL A 239 77.94 -25.88 28.12
C VAL A 239 77.36 -25.81 26.71
N ARG A 240 77.71 -26.76 25.82
CA ARG A 240 77.15 -26.81 24.45
C ARG A 240 75.63 -26.97 24.45
N SER A 241 75.09 -27.83 25.32
CA SER A 241 73.65 -28.04 25.45
C SER A 241 72.92 -26.81 25.97
N LYS A 242 73.46 -26.14 26.99
CA LYS A 242 72.90 -24.89 27.56
C LYS A 242 72.89 -23.75 26.54
N ILE A 243 73.94 -23.58 25.74
CA ILE A 243 74.00 -22.57 24.66
C ILE A 243 72.95 -22.85 23.57
N LYS A 244 72.72 -24.12 23.22
CA LYS A 244 71.71 -24.51 22.22
C LYS A 244 70.30 -24.16 22.71
N LYS A 245 69.98 -24.48 23.97
CA LYS A 245 68.70 -24.11 24.61
C LYS A 245 68.52 -22.60 24.70
N PHE A 246 69.54 -21.88 25.15
CA PHE A 246 69.54 -20.41 25.20
C PHE A 246 69.25 -19.79 23.82
N THR A 247 69.94 -20.26 22.77
CA THR A 247 69.72 -19.77 21.39
C THR A 247 68.28 -19.98 20.92
N MET A 248 67.66 -21.11 21.26
CA MET A 248 66.26 -21.40 20.89
C MET A 248 65.28 -20.49 21.65
N HIS A 249 65.45 -20.33 22.96
CA HIS A 249 64.63 -19.41 23.75
C HIS A 249 64.75 -17.97 23.25
N MET A 250 65.96 -17.53 22.92
CA MET A 250 66.15 -16.19 22.37
C MET A 250 65.43 -16.01 21.03
N LYS A 251 65.50 -16.98 20.11
CA LYS A 251 64.76 -16.90 18.84
C LYS A 251 63.25 -16.78 19.05
N ALA A 252 62.70 -17.49 20.03
CA ALA A 252 61.28 -17.42 20.37
C ALA A 252 60.90 -16.07 20.99
N MET A 253 61.72 -15.54 21.90
CA MET A 253 61.46 -14.29 22.60
C MET A 253 61.47 -13.05 21.69
N PHE A 254 62.21 -13.10 20.58
CA PHE A 254 62.26 -12.02 19.58
C PHE A 254 61.38 -12.24 18.34
N TYR A 255 60.52 -13.27 18.33
CA TYR A 255 59.61 -13.52 17.21
C TYR A 255 58.37 -12.63 17.32
N VAL A 256 58.20 -11.69 16.37
CA VAL A 256 57.03 -10.80 16.30
C VAL A 256 56.35 -10.98 14.94
N LYS A 257 55.06 -11.36 14.96
CA LYS A 257 54.21 -11.46 13.76
C LYS A 257 52.98 -10.56 13.93
N VAL A 258 52.98 -9.43 13.24
CA VAL A 258 51.83 -8.52 13.21
C VAL A 258 50.98 -8.84 11.98
N LYS A 259 49.69 -9.14 12.19
CA LYS A 259 48.70 -9.31 11.11
C LYS A 259 47.66 -8.21 11.25
N PHE A 260 47.43 -7.45 10.17
CA PHE A 260 46.33 -6.50 10.08
C PHE A 260 45.23 -7.14 9.21
N SER A 261 44.06 -7.38 9.79
CA SER A 261 42.86 -7.81 9.05
C SER A 261 41.86 -6.65 9.02
N HIS A 262 41.50 -6.21 7.83
CA HIS A 262 40.45 -5.22 7.61
C HIS A 262 39.28 -5.91 6.89
N SER A 263 38.09 -5.92 7.49
CA SER A 263 36.87 -6.38 6.85
C SER A 263 35.83 -5.27 6.91
N PHE A 264 35.80 -4.44 5.87
CA PHE A 264 34.72 -3.47 5.66
C PHE A 264 34.12 -3.74 4.28
N HIS A 265 33.13 -4.63 4.25
CA HIS A 265 32.31 -4.86 3.06
C HIS A 265 31.04 -4.05 3.21
N PHE A 266 30.84 -3.07 2.33
CA PHE A 266 29.61 -2.30 2.23
C PHE A 266 28.99 -2.62 0.87
N GLU A 267 28.06 -3.57 0.86
CA GLU A 267 27.27 -3.90 -0.32
C GLU A 267 25.99 -3.08 -0.31
N THR A 268 25.91 -2.08 -1.18
CA THR A 268 24.63 -1.43 -1.49
C THR A 268 23.95 -2.22 -2.61
N ASN A 269 23.02 -3.11 -2.26
CA ASN A 269 22.12 -3.74 -3.22
C ASN A 269 21.10 -2.69 -3.69
N GLN A 270 21.39 -2.03 -4.81
CA GLN A 270 20.42 -1.17 -5.49
C GLN A 270 19.52 -2.06 -6.35
N SER A 271 18.20 -1.96 -6.17
CA SER A 271 17.23 -2.68 -7.00
C SER A 271 17.02 -2.04 -8.39
N SER A 272 17.38 -0.77 -8.57
CA SER A 272 17.29 -0.03 -9.84
C SER A 272 18.05 1.31 -9.81
N THR A 273 18.48 1.81 -10.97
CA THR A 273 19.11 3.14 -11.11
C THR A 273 18.08 4.25 -11.37
N VAL A 274 18.41 5.52 -11.07
CA VAL A 274 17.53 6.71 -11.27
C VAL A 274 16.99 6.80 -12.71
N ARG A 275 17.81 6.45 -13.71
CA ARG A 275 17.42 6.44 -15.13
C ARG A 275 16.41 5.35 -15.45
N ASP A 276 16.51 4.17 -14.82
CA ASP A 276 15.60 3.06 -15.10
C ASP A 276 14.20 3.32 -14.52
N VAL A 277 14.12 3.99 -13.37
CA VAL A 277 12.85 4.34 -12.72
C VAL A 277 12.12 5.44 -13.47
N SER A 278 12.80 6.52 -13.86
CA SER A 278 12.19 7.62 -14.62
C SER A 278 11.72 7.19 -16.01
N THR A 279 12.50 6.36 -16.71
CA THR A 279 12.13 5.85 -18.04
C THR A 279 10.97 4.86 -17.97
N SER A 280 10.93 3.99 -16.96
CA SER A 280 9.81 3.07 -16.73
C SER A 280 8.50 3.80 -16.41
N ILE A 281 8.54 4.86 -15.59
CA ILE A 281 7.36 5.66 -15.30
C ILE A 281 6.90 6.45 -16.54
N ALA A 282 7.81 7.07 -17.29
CA ALA A 282 7.47 7.84 -18.49
C ALA A 282 6.88 6.96 -19.61
N THR A 283 7.40 5.74 -19.80
CA THR A 283 6.89 4.78 -20.78
C THR A 283 5.52 4.24 -20.38
N GLU A 284 5.29 3.95 -19.10
CA GLU A 284 3.96 3.55 -18.59
C GLU A 284 2.93 4.68 -18.72
N ILE A 285 3.32 5.93 -18.44
CA ILE A 285 2.42 7.08 -18.61
C ILE A 285 2.07 7.29 -20.09
N ARG A 286 3.04 7.19 -21.01
CA ARG A 286 2.76 7.28 -22.45
C ARG A 286 1.86 6.15 -22.93
N SER A 287 2.15 4.90 -22.57
CA SER A 287 1.36 3.74 -23.01
C SER A 287 -0.11 3.85 -22.56
N ARG A 288 -0.35 4.30 -21.32
CA ARG A 288 -1.71 4.51 -20.79
C ARG A 288 -2.42 5.73 -21.39
N THR A 289 -1.67 6.78 -21.71
CA THR A 289 -2.20 7.99 -22.35
C THR A 289 -2.62 7.70 -23.79
N ASP A 290 -1.81 6.96 -24.55
CA ASP A 290 -2.10 6.61 -25.94
C ASP A 290 -3.27 5.62 -26.05
N THR A 291 -3.38 4.66 -25.13
CA THR A 291 -4.57 3.78 -25.07
C THR A 291 -5.84 4.54 -24.72
N LEU A 292 -5.76 5.57 -23.86
CA LEU A 292 -6.90 6.45 -23.58
C LEU A 292 -7.28 7.26 -24.81
N PHE A 293 -6.33 7.84 -25.55
CA PHE A 293 -6.62 8.57 -26.79
C PHE A 293 -7.22 7.68 -27.87
N GLY A 294 -6.72 6.45 -28.03
CA GLY A 294 -7.35 5.45 -28.92
C GLY A 294 -8.80 5.13 -28.55
N PHE A 295 -9.18 5.18 -27.26
CA PHE A 295 -10.59 5.04 -26.84
C PHE A 295 -11.47 6.22 -27.27
N PHE A 296 -10.93 7.45 -27.35
CA PHE A 296 -11.68 8.62 -27.81
C PHE A 296 -12.10 8.53 -29.27
N ASP A 297 -11.29 7.91 -30.13
CA ASP A 297 -11.64 7.74 -31.55
C ASP A 297 -12.90 6.88 -31.74
N TRP A 298 -13.13 5.92 -30.84
CA TRP A 298 -14.36 5.09 -30.83
C TRP A 298 -15.61 5.84 -30.31
N ILE A 299 -15.45 7.00 -29.67
CA ILE A 299 -16.58 7.74 -29.07
C ILE A 299 -17.52 8.29 -30.15
N ASN A 300 -17.04 8.65 -31.34
CA ASN A 300 -17.90 9.13 -32.43
C ASN A 300 -18.90 8.06 -32.90
N PHE A 301 -18.44 6.81 -33.03
CA PHE A 301 -19.29 5.67 -33.37
C PHE A 301 -20.28 5.37 -32.24
N LEU A 302 -19.80 5.36 -30.99
CA LEU A 302 -20.63 5.16 -29.80
C LEU A 302 -21.72 6.23 -29.64
N THR A 303 -21.42 7.48 -29.97
CA THR A 303 -22.36 8.61 -29.87
C THR A 303 -23.51 8.45 -30.86
N SER A 304 -23.23 8.04 -32.10
CA SER A 304 -24.25 7.76 -33.12
C SER A 304 -25.18 6.61 -32.67
N PHE A 305 -24.62 5.53 -32.12
CA PHE A 305 -25.40 4.42 -31.57
C PHE A 305 -26.24 4.84 -30.34
N PHE A 306 -25.71 5.72 -29.49
CA PHE A 306 -26.44 6.27 -28.35
C PHE A 306 -27.67 7.07 -28.78
N VAL A 307 -27.54 7.94 -29.78
CA VAL A 307 -28.66 8.72 -30.35
C VAL A 307 -29.72 7.77 -30.93
N PHE A 308 -29.30 6.77 -31.70
CA PHE A 308 -30.20 5.75 -32.24
C PHE A 308 -30.96 5.00 -31.14
N PHE A 309 -30.27 4.60 -30.06
CA PHE A 309 -30.89 3.91 -28.93
C PHE A 309 -31.90 4.78 -28.18
N ILE A 310 -31.60 6.08 -28.00
CA ILE A 310 -32.55 7.04 -27.40
C ILE A 310 -33.80 7.17 -28.28
N LEU A 311 -33.65 7.29 -29.60
CA LEU A 311 -34.77 7.34 -30.55
C LEU A 311 -35.64 6.06 -30.45
N LEU A 312 -35.01 4.88 -30.47
CA LEU A 312 -35.73 3.61 -30.29
C LEU A 312 -36.48 3.57 -28.96
N ARG A 313 -35.89 4.07 -27.87
CA ARG A 313 -36.53 4.10 -26.55
C ARG A 313 -37.75 5.01 -26.53
N VAL A 314 -37.68 6.19 -27.14
CA VAL A 314 -38.82 7.11 -27.29
C VAL A 314 -39.92 6.46 -28.11
N MET A 315 -39.57 5.85 -29.24
CA MET A 315 -40.53 5.16 -30.11
C MET A 315 -41.22 3.99 -29.39
N ARG A 316 -40.47 3.17 -28.64
CA ARG A 316 -41.01 2.10 -27.81
C ARG A 316 -41.92 2.62 -26.68
N TYR A 317 -41.54 3.72 -26.03
CA TYR A 317 -42.37 4.34 -24.99
C TYR A 317 -43.69 4.82 -25.56
N ARG A 318 -43.66 5.56 -26.68
CA ARG A 318 -44.87 6.02 -27.39
C ARG A 318 -45.73 4.83 -27.82
N PHE A 319 -45.13 3.79 -28.39
CA PHE A 319 -45.87 2.59 -28.78
C PHE A 319 -46.57 1.92 -27.59
N LYS A 320 -45.85 1.64 -26.50
CA LYS A 320 -46.44 1.04 -25.29
C LYS A 320 -47.50 1.90 -24.63
N TRP A 321 -47.34 3.23 -24.64
CA TRP A 321 -48.34 4.15 -24.10
C TRP A 321 -49.61 4.16 -24.98
N LEU A 322 -49.48 4.05 -26.30
CA LEU A 322 -50.63 3.96 -27.18
C LEU A 322 -51.33 2.60 -27.09
N THR A 323 -50.60 1.49 -26.90
CA THR A 323 -51.19 0.15 -26.93
C THR A 323 -51.69 -0.35 -25.57
N SER A 324 -51.04 0.01 -24.45
CA SER A 324 -51.37 -0.55 -23.13
C SER A 324 -51.91 0.49 -22.16
N GLU A 325 -53.12 0.26 -21.63
CA GLU A 325 -53.77 1.13 -20.62
C GLU A 325 -53.08 1.07 -19.25
N ARG A 326 -52.37 -0.03 -18.95
CA ARG A 326 -51.68 -0.23 -17.66
C ARG A 326 -50.31 0.47 -17.59
N PHE A 327 -49.67 0.66 -18.75
CA PHE A 327 -48.30 1.15 -18.83
C PHE A 327 -48.20 2.62 -18.42
N ASP A 328 -47.50 2.94 -17.33
CA ASP A 328 -47.29 4.34 -16.87
C ASP A 328 -48.59 5.14 -16.64
N ASN A 329 -49.68 4.44 -16.30
CA ASN A 329 -50.98 5.03 -15.99
C ASN A 329 -51.16 5.18 -14.47
N ARG A 330 -50.46 6.14 -13.89
CA ARG A 330 -50.41 6.37 -12.43
C ARG A 330 -50.73 7.79 -12.03
N TYR A 331 -50.91 8.68 -13.00
CA TYR A 331 -51.07 10.10 -12.74
C TYR A 331 -52.54 10.49 -12.82
N ILE A 332 -52.98 11.31 -11.88
CA ILE A 332 -54.31 11.91 -11.90
C ILE A 332 -54.29 13.08 -12.88
N THR A 333 -55.00 12.93 -14.01
CA THR A 333 -55.16 13.94 -15.06
C THR A 333 -56.43 14.76 -14.83
N ASP A 334 -56.56 15.89 -15.53
CA ASP A 334 -57.77 16.73 -15.47
C ASP A 334 -58.99 16.01 -16.07
N ASP A 335 -58.80 15.13 -17.06
CA ASP A 335 -59.86 14.25 -17.56
C ASP A 335 -60.44 13.38 -16.43
N LEU A 336 -59.59 12.82 -15.57
CA LEU A 336 -60.03 12.00 -14.43
C LEU A 336 -60.79 12.83 -13.39
N ARG A 337 -60.30 14.03 -13.08
CA ARG A 337 -60.99 14.97 -12.18
C ARG A 337 -62.37 15.36 -12.72
N THR A 338 -62.49 15.55 -14.03
CA THR A 338 -63.76 15.87 -14.67
C THR A 338 -64.76 14.72 -14.53
N ILE A 339 -64.32 13.47 -14.73
CA ILE A 339 -65.14 12.27 -14.50
C ILE A 339 -65.61 12.20 -13.04
N ASP A 340 -64.70 12.46 -12.10
CA ASP A 340 -64.97 12.46 -10.66
C ASP A 340 -66.01 13.52 -10.27
N LEU A 341 -65.87 14.75 -10.76
CA LEU A 341 -66.82 15.85 -10.53
C LEU A 341 -68.21 15.55 -11.10
N ILE A 342 -68.29 14.96 -12.29
CA ILE A 342 -69.57 14.57 -12.89
C ILE A 342 -70.26 13.49 -12.04
N ARG A 343 -69.50 12.50 -11.53
CA ARG A 343 -70.06 11.46 -10.66
C ARG A 343 -70.46 11.98 -9.29
N ALA A 344 -69.70 12.92 -8.73
CA ALA A 344 -70.04 13.60 -7.48
C ALA A 344 -71.40 14.32 -7.59
N ARG A 345 -71.65 15.02 -8.71
CA ARG A 345 -72.95 15.66 -9.00
C ARG A 345 -74.09 14.67 -9.19
N GLN A 346 -73.78 13.42 -9.56
CA GLN A 346 -74.76 12.35 -9.72
C GLN A 346 -74.92 11.51 -8.44
N GLU A 347 -74.35 11.96 -7.31
CA GLU A 347 -74.38 11.23 -6.03
C GLU A 347 -73.84 9.79 -6.12
N LYS A 348 -72.88 9.57 -7.03
CA LYS A 348 -72.19 8.27 -7.20
C LYS A 348 -70.86 8.28 -6.48
N GLU A 349 -70.34 7.08 -6.19
CA GLU A 349 -69.02 6.91 -5.58
C GLU A 349 -67.91 7.64 -6.36
N THR A 350 -67.16 8.46 -5.64
CA THR A 350 -66.02 9.24 -6.13
C THR A 350 -64.68 8.59 -5.76
N VAL A 351 -63.66 8.86 -6.56
CA VAL A 351 -62.27 8.46 -6.30
C VAL A 351 -61.57 9.46 -5.38
N LEU A 352 -61.87 10.75 -5.47
CA LEU A 352 -61.23 11.77 -4.63
C LEU A 352 -62.06 12.03 -3.35
N PRO A 353 -61.41 12.26 -2.19
CA PRO A 353 -59.97 12.33 -1.94
C PRO A 353 -59.25 10.97 -1.93
N LEU A 354 -57.94 10.97 -2.21
CA LEU A 354 -57.11 9.76 -2.19
C LEU A 354 -56.73 9.35 -0.77
N ASN A 355 -56.82 8.05 -0.46
CA ASN A 355 -56.38 7.48 0.81
C ASN A 355 -54.84 7.57 0.96
N PRO A 356 -54.27 7.59 2.19
CA PRO A 356 -52.82 7.68 2.40
C PRO A 356 -52.01 6.61 1.65
N ARG A 357 -52.58 5.40 1.53
CA ARG A 357 -51.99 4.29 0.75
C ARG A 357 -51.98 4.56 -0.75
N GLU A 358 -53.03 5.21 -1.26
CA GLU A 358 -53.20 5.55 -2.67
C GLU A 358 -52.33 6.73 -3.07
N LYS A 359 -52.15 7.73 -2.19
CA LYS A 359 -51.21 8.84 -2.39
C LYS A 359 -49.76 8.37 -2.64
N ASN A 360 -49.39 7.19 -2.16
CA ASN A 360 -48.08 6.57 -2.43
C ASN A 360 -47.99 5.87 -3.80
N LYS A 361 -49.11 5.65 -4.49
CA LYS A 361 -49.20 4.94 -5.77
C LYS A 361 -49.64 5.85 -6.92
N TYR A 362 -50.53 6.81 -6.64
CA TYR A 362 -51.10 7.74 -7.59
C TYR A 362 -50.84 9.17 -7.12
N ALA A 363 -50.49 10.05 -8.06
CA ALA A 363 -50.28 11.47 -7.76
C ALA A 363 -50.71 12.35 -8.95
N PRO A 364 -51.11 13.62 -8.72
CA PRO A 364 -51.33 14.57 -9.80
C PRO A 364 -50.06 14.80 -10.61
N LEU A 365 -50.20 15.10 -11.91
CA LEU A 365 -49.06 15.45 -12.78
C LEU A 365 -48.26 16.65 -12.23
N SER A 366 -48.95 17.64 -11.67
CA SER A 366 -48.39 18.87 -11.10
C SER A 366 -47.91 18.73 -9.65
N SER A 367 -48.01 17.55 -9.04
CA SER A 367 -47.63 17.39 -7.64
C SER A 367 -46.13 17.50 -7.42
N VAL A 368 -45.72 18.25 -6.40
CA VAL A 368 -44.32 18.29 -5.93
C VAL A 368 -43.95 17.00 -5.21
N PHE A 369 -44.93 16.30 -4.62
CA PHE A 369 -44.68 15.05 -3.90
C PHE A 369 -44.39 13.88 -4.85
N LEU A 370 -43.36 13.10 -4.51
CA LEU A 370 -42.92 11.93 -5.26
C LEU A 370 -43.66 10.66 -4.85
N ILE A 371 -44.01 9.83 -5.84
CA ILE A 371 -44.62 8.51 -5.66
C ILE A 371 -43.56 7.53 -5.16
N LYS A 372 -43.94 6.46 -4.43
CA LYS A 372 -43.00 5.43 -3.93
C LYS A 372 -42.05 4.90 -5.02
N SER A 373 -42.55 4.66 -6.22
CA SER A 373 -41.72 4.21 -7.35
C SER A 373 -40.74 5.25 -7.87
N GLU A 374 -41.07 6.53 -7.77
CA GLU A 374 -40.17 7.63 -8.14
C GLU A 374 -39.10 7.80 -7.07
N LYS A 375 -39.48 7.74 -5.79
CA LYS A 375 -38.55 7.74 -4.64
C LYS A 375 -37.53 6.62 -4.75
N THR A 376 -37.93 5.39 -5.04
CA THR A 376 -36.98 4.26 -5.20
C THR A 376 -36.03 4.48 -6.39
N LYS A 377 -36.50 5.05 -7.50
CA LYS A 377 -35.63 5.37 -8.66
C LYS A 377 -34.66 6.49 -8.33
N LEU A 378 -35.13 7.55 -7.66
CA LEU A 378 -34.32 8.66 -7.19
C LEU A 378 -33.28 8.21 -6.16
N ALA A 379 -33.64 7.36 -5.19
CA ALA A 379 -32.70 6.81 -4.22
C ALA A 379 -31.56 6.02 -4.90
N ARG A 380 -31.89 5.14 -5.86
CA ARG A 380 -30.86 4.44 -6.65
C ARG A 380 -29.98 5.39 -7.46
N SER A 381 -30.57 6.48 -7.95
CA SER A 381 -29.87 7.54 -8.69
C SER A 381 -28.88 8.28 -7.80
N VAL A 382 -29.33 8.69 -6.60
CA VAL A 382 -28.54 9.38 -5.57
C VAL A 382 -27.38 8.52 -5.09
N VAL A 383 -27.59 7.23 -4.81
CA VAL A 383 -26.51 6.32 -4.39
C VAL A 383 -25.42 6.21 -5.47
N PHE A 384 -25.81 5.97 -6.73
CA PHE A 384 -24.84 5.84 -7.82
C PHE A 384 -24.08 7.15 -8.07
N LEU A 385 -24.79 8.28 -8.05
CA LEU A 385 -24.18 9.59 -8.23
C LEU A 385 -23.25 9.93 -7.07
N GLY A 386 -23.67 9.68 -5.83
CA GLY A 386 -22.87 9.87 -4.62
C GLY A 386 -21.56 9.07 -4.62
N LEU A 387 -21.61 7.79 -5.01
CA LEU A 387 -20.39 6.99 -5.17
C LEU A 387 -19.46 7.56 -6.24
N ALA A 388 -20.01 8.05 -7.35
CA ALA A 388 -19.20 8.65 -8.41
C ALA A 388 -18.61 10.01 -8.01
N THR A 389 -19.35 10.84 -7.26
CA THR A 389 -18.81 12.10 -6.73
C THR A 389 -17.71 11.88 -5.71
N ILE A 390 -17.85 10.87 -4.83
CA ILE A 390 -16.79 10.50 -3.88
C ILE A 390 -15.53 10.08 -4.64
N LYS A 391 -15.64 9.30 -5.72
CA LYS A 391 -14.49 8.92 -6.55
C LYS A 391 -13.81 10.12 -7.22
N LEU A 392 -14.58 11.03 -7.82
CA LEU A 392 -14.03 12.24 -8.45
C LEU A 392 -13.37 13.16 -7.42
N ALA A 393 -13.99 13.32 -6.25
CA ALA A 393 -13.42 14.08 -5.14
C ALA A 393 -12.12 13.44 -4.63
N ALA A 394 -12.06 12.11 -4.53
CA ALA A 394 -10.84 11.40 -4.15
C ALA A 394 -9.69 11.65 -5.14
N TYR A 395 -9.95 11.64 -6.46
CA TYR A 395 -8.91 11.96 -7.45
C TYR A 395 -8.37 13.39 -7.29
N MET A 396 -9.23 14.39 -7.06
CA MET A 396 -8.81 15.77 -6.82
C MET A 396 -8.07 15.92 -5.48
N ALA A 397 -8.52 15.23 -4.43
CA ALA A 397 -7.89 15.28 -3.12
C ALA A 397 -6.49 14.65 -3.14
N ILE A 398 -6.32 13.50 -3.80
CA ILE A 398 -5.01 12.84 -3.96
C ILE A 398 -4.05 13.77 -4.69
N ASP A 399 -4.48 14.33 -5.83
CA ASP A 399 -3.67 15.24 -6.64
C ASP A 399 -3.21 16.48 -5.84
N TYR A 400 -4.15 17.16 -5.17
CA TYR A 400 -3.84 18.33 -4.32
C TYR A 400 -2.94 17.96 -3.14
N SER A 401 -3.21 16.84 -2.46
CA SER A 401 -2.41 16.41 -1.31
C SER A 401 -0.98 16.07 -1.69
N LEU A 402 -0.77 15.41 -2.84
CA LEU A 402 0.55 15.07 -3.34
C LEU A 402 1.34 16.33 -3.73
N TYR A 403 0.69 17.26 -4.44
CA TYR A 403 1.26 18.57 -4.73
C TYR A 403 1.66 19.30 -3.44
N TRP A 404 0.77 19.36 -2.44
CA TRP A 404 1.02 20.06 -1.19
C TRP A 404 2.20 19.47 -0.42
N VAL A 405 2.29 18.14 -0.33
CA VAL A 405 3.42 17.46 0.32
C VAL A 405 4.73 17.76 -0.40
N LEU A 406 4.77 17.64 -1.74
CA LEU A 406 5.98 17.91 -2.52
C LEU A 406 6.41 19.37 -2.44
N HIS A 407 5.47 20.30 -2.53
CA HIS A 407 5.74 21.73 -2.38
C HIS A 407 6.27 22.04 -0.98
N THR A 408 5.71 21.39 0.05
CA THR A 408 6.17 21.55 1.43
C THR A 408 7.62 21.06 1.59
N ILE A 409 7.96 19.89 1.02
CA ILE A 409 9.33 19.36 1.00
C ILE A 409 10.28 20.35 0.30
N GLN A 410 9.87 20.90 -0.84
CA GLN A 410 10.66 21.86 -1.60
C GLN A 410 10.93 23.14 -0.79
N VAL A 411 9.93 23.66 -0.06
CA VAL A 411 10.08 24.88 0.74
C VAL A 411 11.02 24.63 1.92
N TYR A 412 10.76 23.61 2.76
CA TYR A 412 11.59 23.35 3.94
C TYR A 412 13.01 22.90 3.58
N GLY A 413 13.18 22.12 2.51
CA GLY A 413 14.50 21.70 2.04
C GLY A 413 15.41 22.85 1.63
N ARG A 414 14.85 23.98 1.15
CA ARG A 414 15.63 25.19 0.83
C ARG A 414 16.09 25.98 2.07
N PHE A 415 15.41 25.83 3.21
CA PHE A 415 15.74 26.57 4.43
C PHE A 415 16.83 25.87 5.26
N GLU A 416 16.91 24.53 5.27
CA GLU A 416 17.85 23.77 6.12
C GLU A 416 19.27 23.62 5.56
N SER A 417 19.54 23.99 4.30
CA SER A 417 20.86 23.82 3.67
C SER A 417 21.97 24.76 4.20
N LYS A 418 21.65 25.71 5.08
CA LYS A 418 22.61 26.72 5.61
C LYS A 418 23.08 26.44 7.06
N VAL A 419 23.21 25.19 7.47
CA VAL A 419 23.77 24.88 8.80
C VAL A 419 25.30 24.97 8.76
N GLY A 420 25.84 26.11 9.20
CA GLY A 420 27.28 26.32 9.39
C GLY A 420 27.86 25.36 10.43
N ARG A 421 28.98 24.70 10.08
CA ARG A 421 29.66 23.70 10.91
C ARG A 421 30.24 24.35 12.18
N PRO A 422 30.10 23.75 13.38
CA PRO A 422 30.79 24.23 14.58
C PRO A 422 32.33 24.10 14.42
N SER A 423 33.06 25.10 14.92
CA SER A 423 34.51 25.21 14.85
C SER A 423 35.21 23.99 15.48
N MET A 424 36.02 23.30 14.68
CA MET A 424 36.78 22.12 15.10
C MET A 424 38.05 22.50 15.89
N VAL A 425 38.31 21.79 16.99
CA VAL A 425 39.46 22.02 17.89
C VAL A 425 40.73 21.45 17.26
N THR A 426 41.70 22.32 16.94
CA THR A 426 43.03 21.93 16.45
C THR A 426 43.98 21.65 17.62
N ILE A 427 44.49 20.41 17.72
CA ILE A 427 45.45 20.00 18.76
C ILE A 427 46.88 20.26 18.25
N HIS A 428 47.67 21.03 19.00
CA HIS A 428 49.07 21.32 18.68
C HIS A 428 50.02 20.49 19.56
N VAL A 429 51.01 19.82 18.95
CA VAL A 429 52.01 18.99 19.66
C VAL A 429 53.38 19.67 19.61
N SER A 430 53.93 20.03 20.77
CA SER A 430 55.22 20.72 20.90
C SER A 430 56.36 19.79 21.33
N GLY A 431 57.55 19.96 20.74
CA GLY A 431 58.78 19.21 21.04
C GLY A 431 59.43 18.56 19.79
N GLU A 432 60.73 18.33 19.81
CA GLU A 432 61.52 17.78 18.67
C GLU A 432 61.99 16.32 18.87
N GLY A 433 61.40 15.60 19.83
CA GLY A 433 61.75 14.20 20.09
C GLY A 433 60.96 13.19 19.24
N TYR A 434 61.46 11.95 19.15
CA TYR A 434 60.78 10.82 18.47
C TYR A 434 59.32 10.61 18.95
N LEU A 435 59.07 10.85 20.24
CA LEU A 435 57.73 10.73 20.81
C LEU A 435 56.80 11.86 20.31
N SER A 436 57.32 13.08 20.14
CA SER A 436 56.58 14.21 19.57
C SER A 436 56.19 13.93 18.12
N ASP A 437 57.10 13.38 17.30
CA ASP A 437 56.80 12.97 15.93
C ASP A 437 55.72 11.88 15.86
N LEU A 438 55.74 10.94 16.81
CA LEU A 438 54.71 9.91 16.94
C LEU A 438 53.35 10.55 17.24
N TYR A 439 53.28 11.43 18.24
CA TYR A 439 52.04 12.12 18.60
C TYR A 439 51.54 13.07 17.49
N ARG A 440 52.42 13.79 16.81
CA ARG A 440 52.09 14.63 15.66
C ARG A 440 51.52 13.80 14.50
N SER A 441 52.10 12.63 14.25
CA SER A 441 51.60 11.70 13.23
C SER A 441 50.24 11.09 13.59
N ILE A 442 49.93 10.93 14.88
CA ILE A 442 48.63 10.47 15.37
C ILE A 442 47.61 11.62 15.27
N VAL A 443 47.92 12.79 15.84
CA VAL A 443 47.03 13.97 15.86
C VAL A 443 46.65 14.40 14.44
N ASN A 444 47.61 14.49 13.52
CA ASN A 444 47.32 14.85 12.13
C ASN A 444 46.39 13.86 11.41
N ALA A 445 46.33 12.61 11.88
CA ALA A 445 45.43 11.60 11.32
C ALA A 445 44.02 11.63 11.91
N PHE A 446 43.87 12.19 13.12
CA PHE A 446 42.59 12.41 13.78
C PHE A 446 42.03 13.82 13.55
N THR A 447 42.83 14.76 13.06
CA THR A 447 42.34 16.04 12.54
C THR A 447 41.66 15.79 11.19
N PRO A 448 40.33 15.94 11.07
CA PRO A 448 39.66 15.73 9.80
C PRO A 448 40.15 16.76 8.79
N HIS A 449 40.95 16.34 7.81
CA HIS A 449 41.31 17.16 6.64
C HIS A 449 40.17 17.08 5.61
N GLY A 450 38.95 17.39 6.04
CA GLY A 450 37.79 17.45 5.17
C GLY A 450 37.80 18.80 4.45
N LYS A 451 38.13 18.80 3.15
CA LYS A 451 37.71 19.87 2.24
C LYS A 451 36.21 20.12 2.41
N ASP A 452 35.80 21.37 2.25
CA ASP A 452 34.43 21.85 2.36
C ASP A 452 33.48 21.08 1.42
N ALA A 453 32.99 19.92 1.87
CA ALA A 453 31.83 19.29 1.28
C ALA A 453 30.61 20.00 1.86
N GLU A 454 30.30 21.19 1.35
CA GLU A 454 28.92 21.67 1.36
C GLU A 454 28.13 20.66 0.54
N ILE A 455 27.38 19.79 1.22
CA ILE A 455 26.45 18.89 0.55
C ILE A 455 25.33 19.80 0.04
N ASP A 456 25.38 20.15 -1.24
CA ASP A 456 24.34 20.96 -1.87
C ASP A 456 23.08 20.09 -2.06
N THR A 457 22.28 20.01 -1.00
CA THR A 457 21.01 19.26 -0.98
C THR A 457 19.97 19.83 -1.93
N MET A 458 20.22 21.00 -2.54
CA MET A 458 19.31 21.70 -3.44
C MET A 458 19.05 20.96 -4.76
N LEU A 459 20.00 20.12 -5.22
CA LEU A 459 19.90 19.46 -6.52
C LEU A 459 18.80 18.38 -6.59
N CYS A 460 18.43 17.78 -5.45
CA CYS A 460 17.49 16.66 -5.39
C CYS A 460 16.06 17.05 -4.94
N LEU A 461 15.76 18.36 -4.85
CA LEU A 461 14.44 18.80 -4.42
C LEU A 461 13.39 18.58 -5.53
N PRO A 462 12.19 18.09 -5.20
CA PRO A 462 11.12 17.93 -6.17
C PRO A 462 10.64 19.29 -6.69
N ASP A 463 10.33 19.35 -7.98
CA ASP A 463 9.62 20.47 -8.60
C ASP A 463 8.21 20.04 -9.04
N PRO A 464 7.19 20.18 -8.17
CA PRO A 464 5.86 19.65 -8.44
C PRO A 464 5.03 20.58 -9.33
N ILE A 465 4.22 19.98 -10.21
CA ILE A 465 3.26 20.74 -11.04
C ILE A 465 1.98 21.02 -10.24
N PRO A 466 1.52 22.28 -10.16
CA PRO A 466 0.29 22.64 -9.46
C PRO A 466 -0.96 22.09 -10.17
N PRO A 467 -2.00 21.69 -9.42
CA PRO A 467 -3.26 21.24 -9.99
C PRO A 467 -3.91 22.30 -10.87
N ASN A 468 -4.48 21.89 -12.01
CA ASN A 468 -5.16 22.80 -12.92
C ASN A 468 -6.58 23.15 -12.39
N LEU A 469 -6.72 24.37 -11.86
CA LEU A 469 -7.95 24.87 -11.27
C LEU A 469 -9.12 24.97 -12.26
N ASP A 470 -8.86 25.22 -13.55
CA ASP A 470 -9.90 25.28 -14.58
C ASP A 470 -10.55 23.91 -14.78
N LYS A 471 -9.72 22.85 -14.84
CA LYS A 471 -10.20 21.47 -14.95
C LYS A 471 -10.98 21.04 -13.70
N TYR A 472 -10.53 21.45 -12.52
CA TYR A 472 -11.25 21.19 -11.26
C TYR A 472 -12.61 21.86 -11.27
N THR A 473 -12.66 23.14 -11.67
CA THR A 473 -13.91 23.90 -11.78
C THR A 473 -14.86 23.25 -12.79
N GLN A 474 -14.38 22.83 -13.96
CA GLN A 474 -15.18 22.09 -14.95
C GLN A 474 -15.77 20.79 -14.37
N ILE A 475 -14.98 20.00 -13.65
CA ILE A 475 -15.44 18.75 -13.01
C ILE A 475 -16.51 19.04 -11.95
N VAL A 476 -16.26 20.01 -11.07
CA VAL A 476 -17.20 20.40 -10.00
C VAL A 476 -18.52 20.91 -10.58
N VAL A 477 -18.47 21.78 -11.58
CA VAL A 477 -19.66 22.29 -12.27
C VAL A 477 -20.45 21.16 -12.92
N LEU A 478 -19.79 20.21 -13.61
CA LEU A 478 -20.44 19.05 -14.20
C LEU A 478 -21.10 18.14 -13.16
N VAL A 479 -20.45 17.95 -12.01
CA VAL A 479 -21.00 17.16 -10.90
C VAL A 479 -22.24 17.83 -10.32
N ILE A 480 -22.19 19.14 -10.05
CA ILE A 480 -23.34 19.92 -9.57
C ILE A 480 -24.49 19.84 -10.58
N PHE A 481 -24.19 20.00 -11.87
CA PHE A 481 -25.18 19.87 -12.93
C PHE A 481 -25.80 18.47 -12.99
N CYS A 482 -25.02 17.41 -12.79
CA CYS A 482 -25.52 16.03 -12.69
C CYS A 482 -26.46 15.83 -11.48
N TRP A 483 -26.19 16.48 -10.34
CA TRP A 483 -27.06 16.47 -9.18
C TRP A 483 -28.38 17.20 -9.44
N LEU A 484 -28.32 18.38 -10.08
CA LEU A 484 -29.52 19.10 -10.51
C LEU A 484 -30.37 18.24 -11.46
N ILE A 485 -29.76 17.61 -12.47
CA ILE A 485 -30.47 16.68 -13.37
C ILE A 485 -31.08 15.51 -12.59
N ALA A 486 -30.37 14.93 -11.61
CA ALA A 486 -30.90 13.83 -10.80
C ALA A 486 -32.11 14.26 -9.96
N PHE A 487 -32.09 15.48 -9.41
CA PHE A 487 -33.21 16.05 -8.67
C PHE A 487 -34.44 16.31 -9.57
N PHE A 488 -34.21 16.84 -10.78
CA PHE A 488 -35.28 17.11 -11.74
C PHE A 488 -35.74 15.88 -12.56
N GLU A 489 -34.99 14.77 -12.53
CA GLU A 489 -35.30 13.52 -13.26
C GLU A 489 -36.76 13.04 -13.12
N PRO A 490 -37.35 12.89 -11.91
CA PRO A 490 -38.73 12.43 -11.80
C PRO A 490 -39.72 13.38 -12.50
N TYR A 491 -39.54 14.69 -12.37
CA TYR A 491 -40.41 15.69 -12.98
C TYR A 491 -40.24 15.76 -14.50
N GLY A 492 -38.99 15.72 -14.98
CA GLY A 492 -38.70 15.65 -16.42
C GLY A 492 -39.33 14.41 -17.05
N LEU A 493 -39.28 13.26 -16.38
CA LEU A 493 -39.89 12.03 -16.90
C LEU A 493 -41.42 12.07 -16.93
N ARG A 494 -42.08 12.86 -16.07
CA ARG A 494 -43.55 13.13 -16.11
C ARG A 494 -43.95 13.97 -17.32
N LEU A 495 -43.08 14.86 -17.80
CA LEU A 495 -43.34 15.69 -18.99
C LEU A 495 -43.66 14.84 -20.24
N ARG A 496 -43.10 13.63 -20.34
CA ARG A 496 -43.44 12.68 -21.43
C ARG A 496 -44.92 12.31 -21.46
N HIS A 497 -45.52 12.19 -20.28
CA HIS A 497 -46.94 11.89 -20.15
C HIS A 497 -47.78 13.09 -20.60
N VAL A 498 -47.40 14.31 -20.18
CA VAL A 498 -48.04 15.56 -20.60
C VAL A 498 -48.00 15.73 -22.12
N VAL A 499 -46.83 15.51 -22.74
CA VAL A 499 -46.67 15.56 -24.19
C VAL A 499 -47.62 14.57 -24.88
N LEU A 500 -47.71 13.32 -24.40
CA LEU A 500 -48.60 12.33 -25.01
C LEU A 500 -50.09 12.68 -24.83
N CYS A 501 -50.50 13.22 -23.68
CA CYS A 501 -51.85 13.70 -23.45
C CYS A 501 -52.23 14.81 -24.45
N GLN A 502 -51.35 15.78 -24.68
CA GLN A 502 -51.59 16.88 -25.62
C GLN A 502 -51.70 16.39 -27.08
N TYR A 503 -50.85 15.43 -27.47
CA TYR A 503 -50.83 14.92 -28.84
C TYR A 503 -51.91 13.88 -29.12
N TYR A 504 -52.38 13.12 -28.12
CA TYR A 504 -53.38 12.05 -28.24
C TYR A 504 -54.48 12.15 -27.17
N PRO A 505 -55.34 13.18 -27.22
CA PRO A 505 -56.35 13.44 -26.18
C PRO A 505 -57.39 12.33 -26.05
N GLU A 506 -57.87 11.76 -27.16
CA GLU A 506 -58.84 10.65 -27.12
C GLU A 506 -58.31 9.42 -26.41
N ARG A 507 -57.02 9.10 -26.63
CA ARG A 507 -56.37 7.98 -25.93
C ARG A 507 -56.12 8.32 -24.46
N ALA A 508 -55.84 9.58 -24.14
CA ALA A 508 -55.69 10.03 -22.75
C ALA A 508 -57.00 9.87 -21.96
N LYS A 509 -58.14 10.26 -22.52
CA LYS A 509 -59.47 10.07 -21.93
C LYS A 509 -59.78 8.59 -21.66
N GLN A 510 -59.55 7.71 -22.63
CA GLN A 510 -59.72 6.26 -22.44
C GLN A 510 -58.90 5.72 -21.27
N ARG A 511 -57.64 6.15 -21.16
CA ARG A 511 -56.73 5.76 -20.08
C ARG A 511 -57.16 6.32 -18.72
N ALA A 512 -57.71 7.53 -18.70
CA ALA A 512 -58.28 8.15 -17.49
C ALA A 512 -59.50 7.37 -17.00
N THR A 513 -60.43 7.02 -17.89
CA THR A 513 -61.61 6.19 -17.56
C THR A 513 -61.20 4.81 -17.05
N TRP A 514 -60.22 4.18 -17.69
CA TRP A 514 -59.68 2.89 -17.22
C TRP A 514 -59.07 3.02 -15.82
N LEU A 515 -58.27 4.07 -15.57
CA LEU A 515 -57.64 4.30 -14.27
C LEU A 515 -58.68 4.55 -13.18
N TYR A 516 -59.71 5.35 -13.47
CA TYR A 516 -60.82 5.62 -12.57
C TYR A 516 -61.53 4.33 -12.14
N ASN A 517 -61.96 3.52 -13.11
CA ASN A 517 -62.61 2.24 -12.85
C ASN A 517 -61.67 1.25 -12.13
N HIS A 518 -60.37 1.29 -12.45
CA HIS A 518 -59.37 0.46 -11.78
C HIS A 518 -59.23 0.82 -10.29
N ILE A 519 -59.22 2.12 -9.95
CA ILE A 519 -59.11 2.57 -8.55
C ILE A 519 -60.35 2.13 -7.77
N ILE A 520 -61.56 2.40 -8.26
CA ILE A 520 -62.81 1.99 -7.60
C ILE A 520 -62.86 0.47 -7.41
N ARG A 521 -62.60 -0.31 -8.47
CA ARG A 521 -62.57 -1.77 -8.38
C ARG A 521 -61.51 -2.27 -7.38
N SER A 522 -60.36 -1.60 -7.31
CA SER A 522 -59.30 -1.94 -6.36
C SER A 522 -59.68 -1.64 -4.92
N ARG A 523 -60.42 -0.55 -4.64
CA ARG A 523 -60.97 -0.24 -3.31
C ARG A 523 -61.96 -1.32 -2.87
N GLY A 524 -62.94 -1.63 -3.72
CA GLY A 524 -63.94 -2.67 -3.43
C GLY A 524 -63.31 -4.05 -3.20
N SER A 525 -62.37 -4.47 -4.05
CA SER A 525 -61.66 -5.75 -3.87
C SER A 525 -60.78 -5.77 -2.62
N PHE A 526 -60.12 -4.65 -2.29
CA PHE A 526 -59.29 -4.54 -1.10
C PHE A 526 -60.15 -4.60 0.17
N LEU A 527 -61.27 -3.87 0.20
CA LEU A 527 -62.20 -3.90 1.32
C LEU A 527 -62.71 -5.32 1.56
N LYS A 528 -63.15 -6.03 0.52
CA LYS A 528 -63.54 -7.46 0.64
C LYS A 528 -62.42 -8.31 1.23
N PHE A 529 -61.21 -8.20 0.70
CA PHE A 529 -60.05 -8.94 1.23
C PHE A 529 -59.76 -8.60 2.70
N ALA A 530 -59.79 -7.32 3.05
CA ALA A 530 -59.47 -6.86 4.39
C ALA A 530 -60.53 -7.25 5.43
N ARG A 531 -61.82 -7.17 5.09
CA ARG A 531 -62.93 -7.67 5.92
C ARG A 531 -62.74 -9.17 6.22
N ARG A 532 -62.42 -9.97 5.20
CA ARG A 532 -62.12 -11.41 5.35
C ARG A 532 -60.89 -11.67 6.24
N GLN A 533 -59.84 -10.88 6.07
CA GLN A 533 -58.61 -11.02 6.87
C GLN A 533 -58.85 -10.67 8.35
N LEU A 534 -59.59 -9.60 8.64
CA LEU A 534 -59.93 -9.18 10.00
C LEU A 534 -60.76 -10.24 10.71
N ARG A 535 -61.79 -10.81 10.05
CA ARG A 535 -62.59 -11.89 10.61
C ARG A 535 -61.76 -13.15 10.89
N ARG A 536 -60.89 -13.56 9.97
CA ARG A 536 -60.03 -14.74 10.17
C ARG A 536 -59.07 -14.59 11.36
N LYS A 537 -58.62 -13.37 11.65
CA LYS A 537 -57.68 -13.10 12.73
C LYS A 537 -58.35 -12.84 14.08
N PHE A 538 -59.50 -12.17 14.09
CA PHE A 538 -60.11 -11.61 15.31
C PHE A 538 -61.59 -11.96 15.52
N GLY A 539 -62.23 -12.66 14.58
CA GLY A 539 -63.64 -13.06 14.71
C GLY A 539 -63.87 -14.14 15.78
N TYR A 540 -65.13 -14.33 16.16
CA TYR A 540 -65.62 -15.20 17.26
C TYR A 540 -65.17 -16.68 17.25
N GLY A 541 -64.44 -17.15 16.22
CA GLY A 541 -63.87 -18.51 16.14
C GLY A 541 -62.37 -18.62 16.43
N GLY A 542 -61.68 -17.51 16.71
CA GLY A 542 -60.25 -17.51 17.03
C GLY A 542 -60.01 -17.73 18.52
N LYS A 543 -59.83 -18.99 18.93
CA LYS A 543 -59.25 -19.35 20.23
C LYS A 543 -58.06 -18.45 20.53
N GLU A 544 -57.98 -17.98 21.78
CA GLU A 544 -56.80 -17.38 22.39
C GLU A 544 -55.53 -18.08 21.90
N LYS A 545 -54.84 -17.46 20.94
CA LYS A 545 -53.40 -17.59 20.88
C LYS A 545 -52.88 -16.35 21.57
N THR A 546 -52.70 -16.46 22.89
CA THR A 546 -51.62 -15.76 23.58
C THR A 546 -50.42 -15.73 22.62
N GLU A 547 -50.08 -14.54 22.14
CA GLU A 547 -48.92 -14.33 21.30
C GLU A 547 -47.71 -14.86 22.08
N ARG A 548 -47.11 -15.97 21.62
CA ARG A 548 -45.80 -16.36 22.09
C ARG A 548 -44.88 -15.22 21.75
N VAL A 549 -44.37 -14.55 22.79
CA VAL A 549 -43.36 -13.50 22.68
C VAL A 549 -42.26 -14.00 21.76
N THR A 550 -42.11 -13.36 20.60
CA THR A 550 -41.18 -13.82 19.58
C THR A 550 -39.77 -13.46 20.05
N PHE A 551 -38.75 -14.27 19.73
CA PHE A 551 -37.34 -14.00 20.07
C PHE A 551 -36.89 -12.57 19.70
N LYS A 552 -37.51 -11.98 18.68
CA LYS A 552 -37.35 -10.60 18.21
C LYS A 552 -37.80 -9.53 19.21
N GLU A 553 -38.87 -9.77 19.96
CA GLU A 553 -39.38 -8.88 21.01
C GLU A 553 -38.50 -8.94 22.27
N ARG A 554 -37.89 -10.11 22.53
CA ARG A 554 -36.91 -10.30 23.61
C ARG A 554 -35.59 -9.57 23.31
N LEU A 555 -35.12 -9.62 22.06
CA LEU A 555 -33.96 -8.83 21.59
C LEU A 555 -34.22 -7.31 21.60
N TRP A 556 -35.45 -6.88 21.32
CA TRP A 556 -35.86 -5.47 21.38
C TRP A 556 -35.90 -4.92 22.82
N ALA A 557 -36.30 -5.73 23.81
CA ALA A 557 -36.28 -5.33 25.21
C ALA A 557 -34.85 -5.22 25.80
N SER A 558 -33.89 -5.98 25.28
CA SER A 558 -32.49 -5.97 25.74
C SER A 558 -31.62 -4.85 25.17
N CYS A 559 -32.08 -4.08 24.18
CA CYS A 559 -31.30 -3.01 23.53
C CYS A 559 -32.01 -1.65 23.60
N PRO A 560 -31.67 -0.77 24.58
CA PRO A 560 -32.35 0.52 24.78
C PRO A 560 -32.25 1.49 23.58
N PHE A 561 -31.21 1.37 22.75
CA PHE A 561 -31.02 2.19 21.55
C PHE A 561 -32.04 1.91 20.43
N LEU A 562 -32.57 0.69 20.34
CA LEU A 562 -33.60 0.31 19.37
C LEU A 562 -34.98 0.86 19.76
N ASN A 563 -35.26 0.98 21.06
CA ASN A 563 -36.50 1.54 21.58
C ASN A 563 -36.56 3.08 21.44
N MET A 564 -35.39 3.74 21.42
CA MET A 564 -35.27 5.18 21.15
C MET A 564 -35.52 5.54 19.68
N CYS A 565 -35.12 4.66 18.75
CA CYS A 565 -35.34 4.86 17.31
C CYS A 565 -36.73 4.40 16.83
N PHE A 566 -37.36 3.44 17.53
CA PHE A 566 -38.67 2.87 17.18
C PHE A 566 -39.47 2.48 18.44
N PRO A 567 -40.25 3.39 19.03
CA PRO A 567 -41.03 3.11 20.24
C PRO A 567 -42.16 2.08 20.01
N VAL A 568 -42.47 1.28 21.03
CA VAL A 568 -43.41 0.12 20.99
C VAL A 568 -44.72 0.37 21.74
N LYS A 569 -45.82 -0.11 21.14
CA LYS A 569 -47.26 -0.08 21.51
C LYS A 569 -47.91 1.30 21.48
N GLN A 570 -48.14 1.77 20.27
CA GLN A 570 -49.16 2.79 20.00
C GLN A 570 -50.43 2.09 19.51
N ASP A 571 -51.59 2.60 19.90
CA ASP A 571 -52.88 2.16 19.38
C ASP A 571 -52.86 2.32 17.85
N MET A 572 -53.06 1.22 17.14
CA MET A 572 -52.97 1.14 15.69
C MET A 572 -54.29 0.67 15.12
N CYS A 573 -54.74 1.31 14.04
CA CYS A 573 -55.89 0.83 13.30
C CYS A 573 -55.65 -0.59 12.77
N LEU A 574 -56.52 -1.54 13.11
CA LEU A 574 -56.41 -2.94 12.68
C LEU A 574 -56.50 -3.11 11.14
N LEU A 575 -57.13 -2.16 10.44
CA LEU A 575 -57.28 -2.18 8.98
C LEU A 575 -56.11 -1.52 8.24
N CYS A 576 -55.74 -0.30 8.66
CA CYS A 576 -54.71 0.47 7.97
C CYS A 576 -53.29 0.36 8.55
N ALA A 577 -53.16 -0.16 9.78
CA ALA A 577 -51.97 -0.09 10.62
C ALA A 577 -51.44 1.34 10.80
N ALA A 578 -52.32 2.34 10.68
CA ALA A 578 -51.97 3.71 11.01
C ALA A 578 -51.85 3.82 12.53
N VAL A 579 -50.79 4.47 12.96
CA VAL A 579 -50.49 4.83 14.34
C VAL A 579 -51.34 6.03 14.74
N GLU A 580 -51.91 6.01 15.95
CA GLU A 580 -52.62 7.15 16.53
C GLU A 580 -51.64 8.30 16.75
N ARG A 581 -51.87 9.45 16.10
CA ARG A 581 -50.87 10.52 16.02
C ARG A 581 -51.22 11.81 16.78
N SER A 582 -52.40 11.92 17.40
CA SER A 582 -52.82 13.11 18.17
C SER A 582 -54.25 12.97 18.70
N ASP A 583 -54.60 13.71 19.76
CA ASP A 583 -55.94 13.81 20.36
C ASP A 583 -57.05 14.31 19.41
N ASP A 584 -56.70 14.97 18.30
CA ASP A 584 -57.68 15.55 17.36
C ASP A 584 -58.46 14.53 16.49
N ASN A 585 -58.01 13.27 16.39
CA ASN A 585 -58.70 12.22 15.63
C ASN A 585 -58.43 10.84 16.25
N PRO A 586 -59.10 10.51 17.37
CA PRO A 586 -58.87 9.25 18.05
C PRO A 586 -59.34 8.07 17.19
N HIS A 587 -58.74 6.90 17.40
CA HIS A 587 -59.23 5.68 16.80
C HIS A 587 -60.63 5.33 17.34
N VAL A 588 -61.52 4.94 16.44
CA VAL A 588 -62.88 4.49 16.76
C VAL A 588 -62.84 3.06 17.28
N LYS A 589 -63.21 2.89 18.55
CA LYS A 589 -63.46 1.57 19.17
C LYS A 589 -64.87 1.10 18.84
N CYS A 590 -65.02 -0.20 18.59
CA CYS A 590 -66.32 -0.81 18.33
C CYS A 590 -67.21 -0.75 19.60
N PRO A 591 -68.51 -0.37 19.49
CA PRO A 591 -69.41 -0.27 20.65
C PRO A 591 -69.87 -1.63 21.21
N THR A 592 -69.61 -2.74 20.51
CA THR A 592 -70.01 -4.08 20.98
C THR A 592 -69.13 -4.52 22.15
N PRO A 593 -69.72 -4.88 23.31
CA PRO A 593 -68.94 -5.32 24.47
C PRO A 593 -68.13 -6.59 24.13
N GLY A 594 -66.84 -6.60 24.47
CA GLY A 594 -65.92 -7.72 24.19
C GLY A 594 -65.31 -7.75 22.79
N CYS A 595 -65.59 -6.77 21.92
CA CYS A 595 -65.00 -6.70 20.58
C CYS A 595 -63.66 -5.94 20.58
N VAL A 596 -62.60 -6.55 20.03
CA VAL A 596 -61.26 -5.94 19.92
C VAL A 596 -61.12 -4.90 18.79
N GLY A 597 -62.21 -4.53 18.12
CA GLY A 597 -62.19 -3.69 16.93
C GLY A 597 -61.75 -2.25 17.19
N LEU A 598 -60.55 -1.90 16.72
CA LEU A 598 -59.99 -0.53 16.75
C LEU A 598 -59.68 -0.06 15.32
N PHE A 599 -60.33 1.01 14.87
CA PHE A 599 -60.22 1.51 13.49
C PHE A 599 -59.97 3.01 13.44
N CYS A 600 -59.25 3.52 12.43
CA CYS A 600 -59.20 4.98 12.24
C CYS A 600 -60.51 5.46 11.63
N THR A 601 -60.84 6.73 11.83
CA THR A 601 -62.08 7.35 11.35
C THR A 601 -62.35 7.05 9.87
N GLN A 602 -61.32 7.19 9.02
CA GLN A 602 -61.42 6.87 7.58
C GLN A 602 -61.69 5.38 7.31
N CYS A 603 -60.98 4.49 8.01
CA CYS A 603 -61.17 3.05 7.85
C CYS A 603 -62.53 2.57 8.37
N PHE A 604 -63.05 3.20 9.43
CA PHE A 604 -64.36 2.88 9.98
C PHE A 604 -65.48 3.36 9.04
N ALA A 605 -65.33 4.55 8.45
CA ALA A 605 -66.22 5.06 7.41
C ALA A 605 -66.20 4.17 6.14
N ASP A 606 -65.03 3.71 5.70
CA ASP A 606 -64.88 2.77 4.57
C ASP A 606 -65.58 1.40 4.85
N LEU A 607 -65.75 1.06 6.13
CA LEU A 607 -66.51 -0.11 6.59
C LEU A 607 -68.01 0.19 6.81
N GLN A 608 -68.51 1.32 6.30
CA GLN A 608 -69.90 1.77 6.48
C GLN A 608 -70.29 1.91 7.96
N ASN A 609 -69.34 2.32 8.81
CA ASN A 609 -69.53 2.44 10.26
C ASN A 609 -69.93 1.15 10.97
N MET A 610 -69.68 -0.01 10.34
CA MET A 610 -69.96 -1.32 10.89
C MET A 610 -68.66 -2.07 11.21
N CYS A 611 -68.60 -2.69 12.38
CA CYS A 611 -67.47 -3.52 12.74
C CYS A 611 -67.61 -4.92 12.13
N THR A 612 -66.71 -5.27 11.21
CA THR A 612 -66.75 -6.57 10.51
C THR A 612 -66.23 -7.75 11.34
N ILE A 613 -65.80 -7.50 12.58
CA ILE A 613 -65.35 -8.51 13.54
C ILE A 613 -66.55 -9.09 14.29
N CYS A 614 -67.45 -8.24 14.78
CA CYS A 614 -68.62 -8.65 15.54
C CYS A 614 -69.89 -8.84 14.69
N ARG A 615 -70.02 -8.17 13.54
CA ARG A 615 -71.17 -8.30 12.62
C ARG A 615 -70.97 -9.41 11.59
N SER A 616 -72.08 -10.08 11.25
CA SER A 616 -72.14 -11.14 10.24
C SER A 616 -72.08 -10.57 8.81
N PRO A 617 -71.60 -11.34 7.80
CA PRO A 617 -71.52 -10.90 6.40
C PRO A 617 -72.81 -10.32 5.82
N LEU A 618 -73.94 -10.89 6.23
CA LEU A 618 -75.28 -10.49 5.80
C LEU A 618 -75.61 -9.06 6.28
N GLU A 619 -75.24 -8.71 7.51
CA GLU A 619 -75.58 -7.41 8.12
C GLU A 619 -74.83 -6.24 7.48
N TYR A 620 -73.64 -6.45 6.92
CA TYR A 620 -72.88 -5.41 6.23
C TYR A 620 -72.84 -5.60 4.70
N GLY A 621 -73.75 -6.42 4.16
CA GLY A 621 -73.99 -6.54 2.71
C GLY A 621 -72.91 -7.26 1.90
N ASP A 622 -72.12 -8.15 2.52
CA ASP A 622 -71.12 -8.95 1.82
C ASP A 622 -71.63 -10.38 1.58
N LEU A 623 -72.41 -10.52 0.51
CA LEU A 623 -73.00 -11.80 0.08
C LEU A 623 -72.02 -12.70 -0.69
N SER A 624 -70.74 -12.34 -0.77
CA SER A 624 -69.77 -13.03 -1.63
C SER A 624 -69.31 -14.40 -1.13
N ASP A 625 -69.63 -14.75 0.12
CA ASP A 625 -69.25 -16.01 0.78
C ASP A 625 -70.47 -16.89 1.11
N MET A 626 -71.67 -16.54 0.64
CA MET A 626 -72.88 -17.36 0.81
C MET A 626 -72.97 -18.35 -0.37
N SER A 627 -72.62 -19.61 -0.16
CA SER A 627 -73.07 -20.69 -1.04
C SER A 627 -74.56 -20.93 -0.77
N GLU A 628 -75.40 -20.85 -1.81
CA GLU A 628 -76.81 -21.25 -1.76
C GLU A 628 -76.93 -22.79 -1.70
N GLU A 629 -76.40 -23.41 -0.65
CA GLU A 629 -76.71 -24.80 -0.33
C GLU A 629 -77.06 -24.87 1.14
N LYS A 630 -78.32 -25.22 1.40
CA LYS A 630 -78.90 -25.48 2.71
C LYS A 630 -79.38 -26.92 2.74
#